data_AF-A0A3F2RE29-F1
#
_entry.id   AF-A0A3F2RE29-F1
#
_cell.length_a   1.000
_cell.length_b   1.000
_cell.length_c   1.000
_cell.angle_alpha   90.00
_cell.angle_beta   90.00
_cell.angle_gamma   90.00
#
_symmetry.space_group_name_H-M   'P 1'
#
loop_
_entity.id
_entity.type
_entity.pdbx_description
1 polymer ?
#
loop_
_entity_poly.entity_id
_entity_poly.type
_entity_poly.pdbx_seq_one_letter_code
_entity_poly.pdbx_strand_id
1 'polypeptide(L)' 'MKTFSTLIIMLACAANTYGSNIERKLIVGGDVVPANTKTYMTGLRATIGGNSFCGGSLISPT' A
#
# COMPACT_ATOMS: atom_id res chain seq x y z
N MET A 1 -1.63 -9.99 -63.54
CA MET A 1 -2.61 -9.75 -62.46
C MET A 1 -2.46 -10.77 -61.32
N LYS A 2 -1.24 -11.09 -60.83
CA LYS A 2 -1.06 -12.08 -59.74
C LYS A 2 0.26 -11.89 -58.99
N THR A 3 0.60 -10.66 -58.57
CA THR A 3 1.86 -10.41 -57.83
C THR A 3 1.79 -9.35 -56.73
N PHE A 4 0.62 -8.78 -56.43
CA PHE A 4 0.50 -7.67 -55.46
C PHE A 4 0.06 -8.08 -54.05
N SER A 5 -0.02 -9.38 -53.72
CA SER A 5 -0.71 -9.86 -52.50
C SER A 5 0.20 -10.46 -51.41
N THR A 6 1.49 -10.12 -51.36
CA THR A 6 2.39 -10.70 -50.34
C THR A 6 3.15 -9.68 -49.49
N LEU A 7 2.82 -8.39 -49.53
CA LEU A 7 3.56 -7.35 -48.78
C LEU A 7 2.94 -6.91 -47.44
N ILE A 8 2.01 -7.67 -46.86
CA ILE A 8 1.29 -7.27 -45.62
C ILE A 8 1.42 -8.32 -44.49
N ILE A 9 2.52 -9.09 -44.43
CA ILE A 9 2.78 -9.97 -43.26
C ILE A 9 4.24 -9.85 -42.77
N MET A 10 4.82 -8.65 -42.87
CA MET A 10 6.04 -8.30 -42.11
C MET A 10 5.79 -7.13 -41.16
N LEU A 11 4.65 -7.19 -40.47
CA LEU A 11 4.40 -6.43 -39.24
C LEU A 11 4.01 -7.37 -38.11
N ALA A 12 4.68 -8.53 -38.02
CA ALA A 12 4.83 -9.20 -36.74
C ALA A 12 5.78 -8.31 -35.92
N CYS A 13 5.14 -7.37 -35.25
CA CYS A 13 5.66 -6.38 -34.33
C CYS A 13 6.80 -6.97 -33.48
N ALA A 14 8.04 -6.63 -33.80
CA ALA A 14 9.15 -6.69 -32.86
C ALA A 14 8.99 -5.54 -31.84
N ALA A 15 7.89 -5.53 -31.10
CA ALA A 15 7.80 -4.82 -29.85
C ALA A 15 7.91 -5.87 -28.75
N ASN A 16 9.15 -6.27 -28.44
CA ASN A 16 9.43 -6.70 -27.08
C ASN A 16 9.09 -5.48 -26.23
N THR A 17 7.89 -5.48 -25.64
CA THR A 17 7.60 -4.57 -24.54
C THR A 17 8.74 -4.76 -23.55
N TYR A 18 9.51 -3.70 -23.32
CA TYR A 18 10.45 -3.67 -22.22
C TYR A 18 9.59 -3.86 -20.98
N GLY A 19 9.45 -5.10 -20.53
CA GLY A 19 8.83 -5.48 -19.28
C GLY A 19 9.73 -5.05 -18.14
N SER A 20 10.10 -3.77 -18.10
CA SER A 20 10.45 -3.11 -16.87
C SER A 20 9.15 -3.09 -16.08
N ASN A 21 8.96 -4.12 -15.26
CA ASN A 21 7.94 -4.13 -14.22
C ASN A 21 8.34 -3.06 -13.20
N ILE A 22 8.25 -1.79 -13.60
CA ILE A 22 8.42 -0.63 -12.76
C ILE A 22 7.01 -0.18 -12.47
N GLU A 23 6.52 -0.63 -11.33
CA GLU A 23 5.78 0.14 -10.31
C GLU A 23 5.13 -0.88 -9.34
N ARG A 24 5.17 -0.71 -8.02
CA ARG A 24 5.25 0.55 -7.28
C ARG A 24 5.71 0.27 -5.85
N LYS A 25 6.74 0.97 -5.36
CA LYS A 25 7.05 1.01 -3.94
C LYS A 25 6.01 1.92 -3.26
N LEU A 26 4.79 1.42 -3.05
CA LEU A 26 3.73 2.16 -2.39
C LEU A 26 3.96 2.13 -0.89
N ILE A 27 4.33 3.27 -0.34
CA ILE A 27 4.26 3.48 1.10
C ILE A 27 2.80 3.71 1.43
N VAL A 28 2.18 2.75 2.13
CA VAL A 28 0.87 2.93 2.73
C VAL A 28 1.07 3.69 4.03
N GLY A 29 0.60 4.94 4.06
CA GLY A 29 0.68 5.79 5.25
C GLY A 29 -0.23 5.31 6.38
N GLY A 30 -0.22 6.05 7.49
CA GLY A 30 -1.22 5.89 8.54
C GLY A 30 -2.54 6.55 8.18
N ASP A 31 -3.61 6.10 8.83
CA ASP A 31 -4.95 6.71 8.77
C ASP A 31 -5.51 6.85 10.19
N VAL A 32 -6.54 7.68 10.35
CA VAL A 32 -7.24 7.86 11.62
C VAL A 32 -8.00 6.59 11.96
N VAL A 33 -7.66 6.00 13.10
CA VAL A 33 -8.35 4.82 13.62
C VAL A 33 -9.76 5.25 14.09
N PRO A 34 -10.84 4.59 13.62
CA PRO A 34 -12.18 4.91 14.08
C PRO A 34 -12.31 4.73 15.59
N ALA A 35 -13.13 5.57 16.23
CA ALA A 35 -13.34 5.55 17.66
C ALA A 35 -13.76 4.16 18.15
N ASN A 36 -13.24 3.76 19.31
CA ASN A 36 -13.60 2.53 20.01
C ASN A 36 -13.28 1.22 19.26
N THR A 37 -12.46 1.26 18.22
CA THR A 37 -12.01 0.03 17.51
C THR A 37 -10.76 -0.60 18.11
N LYS A 38 -10.01 0.16 18.93
CA LYS A 38 -8.78 -0.27 19.62
C LYS A 38 -8.89 -0.03 21.12
N THR A 39 -9.86 -0.69 21.75
CA THR A 39 -10.23 -0.51 23.18
C THR A 39 -9.14 -0.93 24.17
N TYR A 40 -8.14 -1.68 23.71
CA TYR A 40 -6.99 -2.09 24.51
C TYR A 40 -5.88 -1.02 24.58
N MET A 41 -5.91 -0.02 23.70
CA MET A 41 -4.88 1.02 23.65
C MET A 41 -4.98 1.95 24.87
N THR A 42 -3.88 2.15 25.57
CA THR A 42 -3.82 3.04 26.75
C THR A 42 -2.68 4.04 26.64
N GLY A 43 -2.83 5.18 27.32
CA GLY A 43 -1.78 6.20 27.46
C GLY A 43 -1.29 6.25 28.91
N LEU A 44 0.02 6.12 29.11
CA LEU A 44 0.66 6.22 30.42
C LEU A 44 0.86 7.70 30.79
N ARG A 45 0.46 8.06 32.01
CA ARG A 45 0.55 9.43 32.55
C ARG A 45 1.17 9.37 33.94
N ALA A 46 2.01 10.35 34.27
CA ALA A 46 2.65 10.42 35.58
C ALA A 46 1.71 10.96 36.68
N THR A 47 0.72 11.77 36.29
CA THR A 47 -0.27 12.37 37.19
C THR A 47 -1.65 12.38 36.52
N ILE A 48 -2.72 12.50 37.31
CA ILE A 48 -4.12 12.41 36.84
C ILE A 48 -4.44 13.46 35.74
N GLY A 49 -3.92 14.68 35.88
CA GLY A 49 -4.08 15.76 34.89
C GLY A 49 -2.90 15.92 33.92
N GLY A 50 -1.91 15.02 33.98
CA GLY A 50 -0.68 15.13 33.20
C GLY A 50 -0.84 14.69 31.74
N ASN A 51 0.12 15.08 30.92
CA ASN A 51 0.23 14.60 29.54
C ASN A 51 0.64 13.12 29.51
N SER A 52 0.27 12.43 28.43
CA SER A 52 0.75 11.07 28.17
C SER A 52 2.22 11.09 27.78
N PHE A 53 3.04 10.28 28.45
CA PHE A 53 4.47 10.15 28.18
C PHE A 53 4.83 8.87 27.42
N CYS A 54 3.93 7.88 27.40
CA CYS A 54 4.10 6.61 26.70
C CYS A 54 2.73 5.98 26.37
N GLY A 55 2.72 4.97 25.52
CA GLY A 55 1.56 4.11 25.25
C GLY A 55 1.64 2.77 25.99
N GLY A 56 0.53 2.03 25.99
CA GLY A 56 0.46 0.67 26.54
C GLY A 56 -0.72 -0.12 25.96
N SER A 57 -0.81 -1.39 26.31
CA SER A 57 -1.91 -2.28 25.93
C SER A 57 -2.51 -2.97 27.16
N LEU A 58 -3.83 -2.95 27.28
CA LEU A 58 -4.55 -3.79 28.24
C LEU A 58 -4.51 -5.23 27.72
N ILE A 59 -3.81 -6.10 28.45
CA ILE A 59 -3.69 -7.54 28.13
C ILE A 59 -4.71 -8.39 28.89
N SER A 60 -5.31 -7.82 29.93
CA SER A 60 -6.25 -8.45 30.85
C SER A 60 -7.27 -7.39 31.29
N PRO A 61 -8.52 -7.78 31.61
CA PRO A 61 -9.51 -6.87 32.18
C PRO A 61 -9.13 -6.29 33.55
N THR A 62 -8.14 -6.92 34.21
CA THR A 62 -7.64 -6.60 35.56
C THR A 62 -6.13 -6.58 35.58
#